data_AF-A0A1R3KQT4-F1
#
_entry.id   AF-A0A1R3KQT4-F1
#
_cell.length_a   1.000
_cell.length_b   1.000
_cell.length_c   1.000
_cell.angle_alpha   90.00
_cell.angle_beta   90.00
_cell.angle_gamma   90.00
#
_symmetry.space_group_name_H-M   'P 1'
#
loop_
_entity.id
_entity.type
_entity.pdbx_description
1 polymer ?
#
loop_
_entity_poly.entity_id
_entity_poly.type
_entity_poly.pdbx_seq_one_letter_code
_entity_poly.pdbx_strand_id
1 'polypeptide(L)'
;MGKKLDALLGRNFKSTKFKNYVNLAISRIAFLEKQHRVRCQQARSDVLQLLNLGHNDRALFRVEHVIREQNILDGYVMMENYFNLLMERIVVLQNNKKCPDELKEAITSLIFAASRCGELPELEKIRGLLASRYGKELETRAVELRNNCGVNPKIVKKLSTRRPNLDCKLKMLKEVAPMHNISNLFEGGSSRISHNKMDVQNEAEAAEAARAAVQLAINPDQLNATEILSTKQEGEQISDNKNSSHQKGSEERYKMTELEKLLQSSGKSNIVNAYKYNNDSAEKSGVNRPNFGRKPVSVRTRRAFRMRSM
;
A
#
# COMPACT_ATOMS: atom_id res chain seq x y z
N MET A 1 31.84 4.54 39.07
CA MET A 1 30.53 5.23 38.99
C MET A 1 29.77 5.05 37.65
N GLY A 2 30.44 4.86 36.49
CA GLY A 2 29.77 4.91 35.17
C GLY A 2 28.68 3.87 34.87
N LYS A 3 28.77 2.64 35.40
CA LYS A 3 27.78 1.58 35.11
C LYS A 3 26.37 1.86 35.67
N LYS A 4 26.27 2.58 36.80
CA LYS A 4 24.98 2.98 37.39
C LYS A 4 24.33 4.11 36.59
N LEU A 5 25.11 5.06 36.09
CA LEU A 5 24.64 6.13 35.21
C LEU A 5 24.24 5.59 33.83
N ASP A 6 24.98 4.64 33.26
CA ASP A 6 24.63 3.99 31.99
C ASP A 6 23.32 3.17 32.10
N ALA A 7 23.00 2.63 33.29
CA ALA A 7 21.71 2.00 33.57
C ALA A 7 20.56 3.03 33.68
N LEU A 8 20.80 4.16 34.35
CA LEU A 8 19.84 5.27 34.49
C LEU A 8 19.57 5.99 33.16
N LEU A 9 20.58 6.11 32.30
CA LEU A 9 20.50 6.73 30.97
C LEU A 9 20.07 5.74 29.87
N GLY A 10 19.74 4.49 30.22
CA GLY A 10 19.29 3.48 29.26
C GLY A 10 20.33 3.04 28.23
N ARG A 11 21.62 3.34 28.43
CA ARG A 11 22.71 3.02 27.48
C ARG A 11 23.12 1.55 27.49
N ASN A 12 22.66 0.78 28.47
CA ASN A 12 22.88 -0.66 28.51
C ASN A 12 22.04 -1.37 27.44
N PHE A 13 22.73 -2.01 26.49
CA PHE A 13 22.08 -2.81 25.45
C PHE A 13 21.39 -4.04 26.06
N LYS A 14 20.07 -4.08 25.99
CA LYS A 14 19.25 -5.18 26.54
C LYS A 14 19.24 -6.35 25.57
N SER A 15 20.30 -7.15 25.58
CA SER A 15 20.48 -8.27 24.64
C SER A 15 19.33 -9.28 24.66
N THR A 16 18.79 -9.63 25.82
CA THR A 16 17.63 -10.53 25.91
C THR A 16 16.42 -9.98 25.15
N LYS A 17 16.15 -8.67 25.27
CA LYS A 17 15.05 -8.03 24.52
C LYS A 17 15.33 -8.02 23.02
N PHE A 18 16.57 -7.72 22.64
CA PHE A 18 16.98 -7.74 21.23
C PHE A 18 16.82 -9.13 20.62
N LYS A 19 17.31 -10.18 21.30
CA LYS A 19 17.14 -11.59 20.87
C LYS A 19 15.68 -11.95 20.67
N ASN A 20 14.81 -11.57 21.61
CA ASN A 20 13.38 -11.86 21.52
C ASN A 20 12.73 -11.19 20.31
N TYR A 21 13.06 -9.91 20.04
CA TYR A 21 12.53 -9.22 18.86
C TYR A 21 13.08 -9.80 17.56
N VAL A 22 14.36 -10.17 17.51
CA VAL A 22 14.94 -10.81 16.33
C VAL A 22 14.26 -12.15 16.04
N ASN A 23 14.06 -13.01 17.04
CA ASN A 23 13.38 -14.29 16.86
C ASN A 23 11.93 -14.11 16.39
N LEU A 24 11.22 -13.12 16.93
CA LEU A 24 9.87 -12.77 16.48
C LEU A 24 9.86 -12.25 15.04
N ALA A 25 10.85 -11.41 14.68
CA ALA A 25 11.01 -10.90 13.32
C ALA A 25 11.29 -12.04 12.32
N ILE A 26 12.18 -12.98 12.63
CA ILE A 26 12.45 -14.16 11.79
C ILE A 26 11.17 -15.00 11.61
N SER A 27 10.44 -15.26 12.70
CA SER A 27 9.19 -16.01 12.64
C SER A 27 8.13 -15.31 11.78
N ARG A 28 8.05 -13.98 11.87
CA ARG A 28 7.16 -13.14 11.06
C ARG A 28 7.57 -13.11 9.60
N ILE A 29 8.87 -13.02 9.30
CA ILE A 29 9.39 -13.10 7.94
C ILE A 29 9.02 -14.43 7.30
N ALA A 30 9.21 -15.56 7.97
CA ALA A 30 8.85 -16.87 7.44
C ALA A 30 7.35 -16.99 7.10
N PHE A 31 6.47 -16.30 7.83
CA PHE A 31 5.05 -16.19 7.49
C PHE A 31 4.81 -15.30 6.26
N LEU A 32 5.39 -14.10 6.25
CA LEU A 32 5.24 -13.13 5.15
C LEU A 32 5.81 -13.68 3.84
N GLU A 33 6.93 -14.39 3.90
CA GLU A 33 7.54 -15.05 2.76
C GLU A 33 6.55 -16.00 2.07
N LYS A 34 5.85 -16.85 2.83
CA LYS A 34 4.82 -17.74 2.28
C LYS A 34 3.71 -16.94 1.59
N GLN A 35 3.26 -15.85 2.21
CA GLN A 35 2.24 -14.98 1.65
C GLN A 35 2.68 -14.33 0.33
N HIS A 36 3.87 -13.75 0.29
CA HIS A 36 4.45 -13.11 -0.90
C HIS A 36 4.78 -14.12 -2.00
N ARG A 37 5.18 -15.35 -1.66
CA ARG A 37 5.36 -16.44 -2.63
C ARG A 37 4.05 -16.78 -3.36
N VAL A 38 2.95 -16.90 -2.62
CA VAL A 38 1.63 -17.14 -3.22
C VAL A 38 1.21 -15.98 -4.12
N ARG A 39 1.36 -14.72 -3.66
CA ARG A 39 1.05 -13.53 -4.48
C ARG A 39 1.90 -13.49 -5.76
N CYS A 40 3.19 -13.82 -5.65
CA CYS A 40 4.11 -13.87 -6.78
C CYS A 40 3.67 -14.94 -7.80
N GLN A 41 3.36 -16.16 -7.35
CA GLN A 41 2.89 -17.24 -8.21
C GLN A 41 1.58 -16.88 -8.91
N GLN A 42 0.61 -16.31 -8.19
CA GLN A 42 -0.64 -15.84 -8.79
C GLN A 42 -0.36 -14.77 -9.85
N ALA A 43 0.48 -13.78 -9.54
CA ALA A 43 0.83 -12.73 -10.49
C ALA A 43 1.51 -13.29 -11.76
N ARG A 44 2.35 -14.33 -11.64
CA ARG A 44 2.94 -15.02 -12.79
C ARG A 44 1.89 -15.73 -13.64
N SER A 45 0.92 -16.41 -13.00
CA SER A 45 -0.19 -17.04 -13.70
C SER A 45 -1.04 -16.01 -14.46
N ASP A 46 -1.35 -14.89 -13.83
CA ASP A 46 -2.12 -13.81 -14.46
C ASP A 46 -1.40 -13.20 -15.67
N VAL A 47 -0.06 -13.06 -15.61
CA VAL A 47 0.74 -12.62 -16.77
C VAL A 47 0.53 -13.57 -17.94
N LEU A 48 0.62 -14.88 -17.72
CA LEU A 48 0.43 -15.88 -18.78
C LEU A 48 -0.98 -15.80 -19.37
N GLN A 49 -2.00 -15.67 -18.54
CA GLN A 49 -3.38 -15.53 -19.00
C GLN A 49 -3.59 -14.26 -19.83
N LEU A 50 -3.05 -13.12 -19.38
CA LEU A 50 -3.16 -11.85 -20.11
C LEU A 50 -2.46 -11.89 -21.47
N LEU A 51 -1.30 -12.56 -21.56
CA LEU A 51 -0.60 -12.76 -22.84
C LEU A 51 -1.41 -13.65 -23.79
N ASN A 52 -2.00 -14.73 -23.29
CA ASN A 52 -2.83 -15.62 -24.11
C ASN A 52 -4.09 -14.92 -24.66
N LEU A 53 -4.60 -13.91 -23.93
CA LEU A 53 -5.72 -13.06 -24.36
C LEU A 53 -5.29 -11.90 -25.27
N GLY A 54 -3.99 -11.73 -25.55
CA GLY A 54 -3.46 -10.62 -26.35
C GLY A 54 -3.40 -9.26 -25.63
N HIS A 55 -3.62 -9.22 -24.31
CA HIS A 55 -3.60 -7.99 -23.51
C HIS A 55 -2.18 -7.61 -23.06
N ASN A 56 -1.32 -7.25 -24.01
CA ASN A 56 0.11 -6.99 -23.79
C ASN A 56 0.39 -5.90 -22.73
N ASP A 57 -0.32 -4.76 -22.78
CA ASP A 57 -0.11 -3.67 -21.83
C ASP A 57 -0.46 -4.06 -20.38
N ARG A 58 -1.56 -4.83 -20.21
CA ARG A 58 -1.97 -5.34 -18.90
C ARG A 58 -0.99 -6.39 -18.40
N ALA A 59 -0.47 -7.23 -19.28
CA ALA A 59 0.58 -8.20 -18.93
C ALA A 59 1.85 -7.49 -18.44
N LEU A 60 2.28 -6.41 -19.10
CA LEU A 60 3.43 -5.61 -18.65
C LEU A 60 3.21 -4.95 -17.28
N PHE A 61 2.00 -4.46 -17.00
CA PHE A 61 1.65 -3.97 -15.66
C PHE A 61 1.68 -5.09 -14.62
N ARG A 62 1.19 -6.29 -14.97
CA ARG A 62 1.19 -7.44 -14.06
C ARG A 62 2.61 -7.96 -13.80
N VAL A 63 3.50 -7.90 -14.79
CA VAL A 63 4.93 -8.21 -14.61
C VAL A 63 5.61 -7.28 -13.61
N GLU A 64 5.26 -5.99 -13.60
CA GLU A 64 5.77 -5.08 -12.58
C GLU A 64 5.40 -5.55 -11.17
N HIS A 65 4.23 -6.14 -10.99
CA HIS A 65 3.84 -6.74 -9.72
C HIS A 65 4.70 -7.97 -9.38
N VAL A 66 4.95 -8.87 -10.34
CA VAL A 66 5.85 -10.02 -10.14
C VAL A 66 7.23 -9.56 -9.67
N ILE A 67 7.79 -8.52 -10.29
CA ILE A 67 9.10 -7.95 -9.92
C ILE A 67 9.06 -7.42 -8.48
N ARG A 68 7.99 -6.70 -8.10
CA ARG A 68 7.84 -6.16 -6.73
C ARG A 68 7.78 -7.28 -5.68
N GLU A 69 6.96 -8.30 -5.92
CA GLU A 69 6.85 -9.44 -4.99
C GLU A 69 8.17 -10.20 -4.87
N GLN A 70 8.87 -10.46 -5.99
CA GLN A 70 10.19 -11.10 -5.97
C GLN A 70 11.23 -10.27 -5.22
N ASN A 71 11.23 -8.95 -5.41
CA ASN A 71 12.17 -8.06 -4.72
C ASN A 71 11.93 -8.04 -3.20
N ILE A 72 10.67 -8.11 -2.75
CA ILE A 72 10.35 -8.23 -1.32
C ILE A 72 10.86 -9.56 -0.76
N LEU A 73 10.63 -10.68 -1.46
CA LEU A 73 11.16 -12.00 -1.07
C LEU A 73 12.69 -11.98 -0.94
N ASP A 74 13.40 -11.42 -1.93
CA ASP A 74 14.85 -11.29 -1.87
C ASP A 74 15.29 -10.40 -0.69
N GLY A 75 14.53 -9.33 -0.41
CA GLY A 75 14.75 -8.45 0.73
C GLY A 75 14.63 -9.17 2.07
N TYR A 76 13.64 -10.08 2.20
CA TYR A 76 13.48 -10.92 3.40
C TYR A 76 14.65 -11.85 3.63
N VAL A 77 15.15 -12.51 2.58
CA VAL A 77 16.36 -13.37 2.69
C VAL A 77 17.56 -12.55 3.17
N MET A 78 17.76 -11.34 2.66
CA MET A 78 18.83 -10.46 3.14
C MET A 78 18.66 -10.08 4.61
N MET A 79 17.43 -9.73 5.03
CA MET A 79 17.14 -9.38 6.43
C MET A 79 17.38 -10.55 7.39
N GLU A 80 16.96 -11.76 7.04
CA GLU A 80 17.22 -12.97 7.84
C GLU A 80 18.72 -13.22 8.02
N ASN A 81 19.49 -13.11 6.93
CA ASN A 81 20.95 -13.27 7.00
C ASN A 81 21.59 -12.24 7.96
N TYR A 82 21.14 -10.98 7.92
CA TYR A 82 21.61 -9.97 8.85
C TYR A 82 21.20 -10.25 10.30
N PHE A 83 19.96 -10.70 10.54
CA PHE A 83 19.54 -11.10 11.87
C PHE A 83 20.37 -12.24 12.44
N ASN A 84 20.65 -13.27 11.63
CA ASN A 84 21.50 -14.39 12.04
C ASN A 84 22.92 -13.92 12.39
N LEU A 85 23.52 -13.05 11.57
CA LEU A 85 24.83 -12.45 11.84
C LEU A 85 24.85 -11.68 13.16
N LEU A 86 23.84 -10.84 13.42
CA LEU A 86 23.77 -10.06 14.65
C LEU A 86 23.53 -10.93 15.89
N MET A 87 22.78 -12.03 15.75
CA MET A 87 22.56 -13.00 16.82
C MET A 87 23.83 -13.77 17.17
N GLU A 88 24.60 -14.19 16.17
CA GLU A 88 25.90 -14.85 16.34
C GLU A 88 26.91 -13.92 17.05
N ARG A 89 26.94 -12.65 16.66
CA ARG A 89 27.89 -11.64 17.19
C ARG A 89 27.31 -10.77 18.31
N ILE A 90 26.33 -11.28 19.07
CA ILE A 90 25.63 -10.47 20.08
C ILE A 90 26.51 -9.95 21.22
N VAL A 91 27.57 -10.69 21.57
CA VAL A 91 28.53 -10.27 22.60
C VAL A 91 29.29 -9.01 22.15
N VAL A 92 29.62 -8.92 20.86
CA VAL A 92 30.29 -7.76 20.26
C VAL A 92 29.36 -6.54 20.30
N LEU A 93 28.07 -6.72 20.00
CA LEU A 93 27.04 -5.68 20.12
C LEU A 93 26.90 -5.17 21.57
N GLN A 94 26.97 -6.07 22.55
CA GLN A 94 26.85 -5.74 23.98
C GLN A 94 28.05 -4.95 24.52
N ASN A 95 29.26 -5.32 24.12
CA ASN A 95 30.49 -4.77 24.70
C ASN A 95 30.92 -3.46 24.05
N ASN A 96 30.65 -3.28 22.75
CA ASN A 96 31.08 -2.10 22.02
C ASN A 96 30.06 -0.96 22.09
N LYS A 97 30.52 0.23 22.51
CA LYS A 97 29.71 1.46 22.52
C LYS A 97 29.59 2.09 21.12
N LYS A 98 30.62 1.94 20.29
CA LYS A 98 30.60 2.35 18.87
C LYS A 98 30.15 1.19 17.99
N CYS A 99 29.58 1.49 16.84
CA CYS A 99 29.18 0.48 15.86
C CYS A 99 30.45 -0.19 15.30
N PRO A 100 30.63 -1.51 15.46
CA PRO A 100 31.74 -2.24 14.84
C PRO A 100 31.62 -2.18 13.31
N ASP A 101 32.74 -2.02 12.61
CA ASP A 101 32.74 -1.91 11.14
C ASP A 101 32.23 -3.19 10.47
N GLU A 102 32.56 -4.35 11.03
CA GLU A 102 32.09 -5.67 10.57
C GLU A 102 30.56 -5.82 10.60
N LEU A 103 29.89 -5.18 11.56
CA LEU A 103 28.43 -5.26 11.74
C LEU A 103 27.70 -4.04 11.18
N LYS A 104 28.45 -3.01 10.76
CA LYS A 104 27.90 -1.73 10.33
C LYS A 104 26.95 -1.90 9.15
N GLU A 105 27.31 -2.74 8.19
CA GLU A 105 26.46 -3.02 7.03
C GLU A 105 25.13 -3.64 7.45
N ALA A 106 25.16 -4.67 8.30
CA ALA A 106 23.97 -5.35 8.77
C ALA A 106 23.05 -4.43 9.59
N ILE A 107 23.62 -3.67 10.53
CA ILE A 107 22.89 -2.75 11.39
C ILE A 107 22.21 -1.65 10.57
N THR A 108 22.97 -0.98 9.70
CA THR A 108 22.45 0.13 8.89
C THR A 108 21.44 -0.36 7.85
N SER A 109 21.66 -1.54 7.26
CA SER A 109 20.72 -2.17 6.32
C SER A 109 19.40 -2.55 6.98
N LEU A 110 19.41 -3.09 8.19
CA LEU A 110 18.20 -3.38 8.95
C LEU A 110 17.45 -2.11 9.36
N ILE A 111 18.17 -1.06 9.78
CA ILE A 111 17.56 0.25 10.08
C ILE A 111 16.89 0.84 8.83
N PHE A 112 17.56 0.80 7.68
CA PHE A 112 16.98 1.23 6.42
C PHE A 112 15.74 0.41 6.08
N ALA A 113 15.81 -0.92 6.18
CA ALA A 113 14.69 -1.82 5.89
C ALA A 113 13.47 -1.54 6.80
N ALA A 114 13.68 -1.21 8.08
CA ALA A 114 12.60 -0.84 9.00
C ALA A 114 11.77 0.34 8.49
N SER A 115 12.40 1.30 7.82
CA SER A 115 11.70 2.48 7.26
C SER A 115 10.85 2.15 6.02
N ARG A 116 11.08 1.00 5.38
CA ARG A 116 10.41 0.60 4.13
C ARG A 116 9.44 -0.57 4.32
N CYS A 117 9.66 -1.40 5.32
CA CYS A 117 8.90 -2.63 5.58
C CYS A 117 7.86 -2.43 6.70
N GLY A 118 6.68 -1.91 6.36
CA GLY A 118 5.58 -1.72 7.32
C GLY A 118 4.94 -3.03 7.82
N GLU A 119 5.11 -4.15 7.10
CA GLU A 119 4.53 -5.45 7.46
C GLU A 119 5.26 -6.17 8.62
N LEU A 120 6.41 -5.62 9.04
CA LEU A 120 7.31 -6.17 10.06
C LEU A 120 7.50 -5.20 11.25
N PRO A 121 6.49 -5.06 12.14
CA PRO A 121 6.55 -4.11 13.26
C PRO A 121 7.67 -4.39 14.27
N GLU A 122 8.15 -5.63 14.35
CA GLU A 122 9.30 -6.04 15.17
C GLU A 122 10.58 -5.35 14.72
N LEU A 123 10.76 -5.17 13.41
CA LEU A 123 11.92 -4.52 12.84
C LEU A 123 12.00 -3.04 13.26
N GLU A 124 10.86 -2.37 13.42
CA GLU A 124 10.83 -1.00 13.97
C GLU A 124 11.26 -0.98 15.45
N LYS A 125 10.92 -2.01 16.25
CA LYS A 125 11.43 -2.15 17.62
C LYS A 125 12.94 -2.39 17.64
N ILE A 126 13.44 -3.21 16.74
CA ILE A 126 14.89 -3.47 16.57
C ILE A 126 15.63 -2.19 16.18
N ARG A 127 15.10 -1.42 15.21
CA ARG A 127 15.61 -0.11 14.83
C ARG A 127 15.72 0.83 16.03
N GLY A 128 14.68 0.93 16.86
CA GLY A 128 14.71 1.76 18.07
C GLY A 128 15.81 1.34 19.06
N LEU A 129 16.03 0.03 19.23
CA LEU A 129 17.12 -0.49 20.09
C LEU A 129 18.51 -0.14 19.52
N LEU A 130 18.71 -0.29 18.21
CA LEU A 130 19.97 0.03 17.53
C LEU A 130 20.25 1.54 17.53
N ALA A 131 19.22 2.37 17.29
CA ALA A 131 19.32 3.83 17.36
C ALA A 131 19.62 4.33 18.78
N SER A 132 19.00 3.73 19.80
CA SER A 132 19.32 4.03 21.19
C SER A 132 20.74 3.64 21.58
N ARG A 133 21.33 2.63 20.92
CA ARG A 133 22.67 2.12 21.22
C ARG A 133 23.77 2.90 20.49
N TYR A 134 23.61 3.13 19.19
CA TYR A 134 24.63 3.74 18.33
C TYR A 134 24.36 5.20 17.97
N GLY A 135 23.23 5.75 18.41
CA GLY A 135 22.85 7.13 18.21
C GLY A 135 21.89 7.33 17.03
N LYS A 136 21.05 8.35 17.14
CA LYS A 136 20.08 8.73 16.10
C LYS A 136 20.74 9.21 14.80
N GLU A 137 21.97 9.72 14.85
CA GLU A 137 22.67 10.16 13.64
C GLU A 137 22.98 8.99 12.69
N LEU A 138 23.34 7.82 13.23
CA LEU A 138 23.51 6.60 12.42
C LEU A 138 22.19 6.22 11.77
N GLU A 139 21.11 6.28 12.54
CA GLU A 139 19.77 5.97 12.07
C GLU A 139 19.34 6.90 10.92
N THR A 140 19.43 8.21 11.11
CA THR A 140 19.09 9.20 10.08
C THR A 140 19.93 9.01 8.82
N ARG A 141 21.24 8.78 8.96
CA ARG A 141 22.13 8.53 7.82
C ARG A 141 21.73 7.27 7.04
N ALA A 142 21.34 6.20 7.72
CA ALA A 142 20.92 4.96 7.09
C ALA A 142 19.55 5.09 6.39
N VAL A 143 18.57 5.73 7.02
CA VAL A 143 17.22 5.91 6.48
C VAL A 143 17.20 6.85 5.28
N GLU A 144 17.94 7.95 5.35
CA GLU A 144 18.04 8.96 4.28
C GLU A 144 19.09 8.62 3.22
N LEU A 145 19.80 7.50 3.37
CA LEU A 145 20.87 7.06 2.46
C LEU A 145 21.93 8.16 2.21
N ARG A 146 22.37 8.84 3.27
CA ARG A 146 23.43 9.86 3.18
C ARG A 146 24.78 9.24 2.80
N ASN A 147 25.75 10.08 2.44
CA ASN A 147 27.12 9.66 2.16
C ASN A 147 27.69 8.81 3.31
N ASN A 148 28.37 7.71 2.96
CA ASN A 148 28.96 6.77 3.91
C ASN A 148 27.96 6.16 4.92
N CYS A 149 26.69 6.01 4.54
CA CYS A 149 25.66 5.38 5.38
C CYS A 149 25.93 3.91 5.71
N GLY A 150 26.71 3.20 4.89
CA GLY A 150 27.07 1.79 5.12
C GLY A 150 25.96 0.80 4.77
N VAL A 151 24.83 1.26 4.22
CA VAL A 151 23.71 0.40 3.81
C VAL A 151 24.10 -0.40 2.57
N ASN A 152 23.73 -1.69 2.52
CA ASN A 152 23.98 -2.51 1.34
C ASN A 152 23.18 -2.00 0.12
N PRO A 153 23.83 -1.63 -1.00
CA PRO A 153 23.13 -1.12 -2.18
C PRO A 153 22.09 -2.08 -2.77
N LYS A 154 22.28 -3.40 -2.58
CA LYS A 154 21.33 -4.42 -3.04
C LYS A 154 20.01 -4.31 -2.27
N ILE A 155 20.04 -4.18 -0.94
CA ILE A 155 18.80 -4.06 -0.15
C ILE A 155 18.05 -2.77 -0.50
N VAL A 156 18.77 -1.68 -0.79
CA VAL A 156 18.19 -0.42 -1.26
C VAL A 156 17.45 -0.61 -2.58
N LYS A 157 18.06 -1.31 -3.54
CA LYS A 157 17.43 -1.59 -4.83
C LYS A 157 16.20 -2.49 -4.68
N LYS A 158 16.26 -3.49 -3.80
CA LYS A 158 15.18 -4.45 -3.57
C LYS A 158 13.98 -3.84 -2.85
N LEU A 159 14.21 -3.03 -1.82
CA LEU A 159 13.14 -2.36 -1.06
C LEU A 159 12.76 -0.98 -1.64
N SER A 160 13.19 -0.68 -2.86
CA SER A 160 12.85 0.57 -3.53
C SER A 160 11.40 0.57 -3.99
N THR A 161 10.71 1.69 -3.76
CA THR A 161 9.36 1.94 -4.30
C THR A 161 9.40 2.43 -5.76
N ARG A 162 10.60 2.58 -6.36
CA ARG A 162 10.76 3.01 -7.74
C ARG A 162 10.18 1.96 -8.69
N ARG A 163 9.41 2.42 -9.68
CA ARG A 163 8.89 1.55 -10.74
C ARG A 163 10.04 0.90 -11.53
N PRO A 164 9.98 -0.41 -11.83
CA PRO A 164 10.93 -1.07 -12.72
C PRO A 164 10.94 -0.41 -14.11
N ASN A 165 12.11 -0.30 -14.72
CA ASN A 165 12.22 0.16 -16.11
C ASN A 165 11.68 -0.90 -17.09
N LEU A 166 11.46 -0.49 -18.34
CA LEU A 166 10.92 -1.39 -19.37
C LEU A 166 11.83 -2.61 -19.57
N ASP A 167 13.15 -2.43 -19.59
CA ASP A 167 14.10 -3.54 -19.77
C ASP A 167 13.97 -4.62 -18.69
N CYS A 168 13.83 -4.22 -17.42
CA CYS A 168 13.59 -5.16 -16.32
C CYS A 168 12.25 -5.89 -16.49
N LYS A 169 11.20 -5.19 -16.95
CA LYS A 169 9.90 -5.81 -17.24
C LYS A 169 10.01 -6.82 -18.38
N LEU A 170 10.66 -6.47 -19.48
CA LEU A 170 10.85 -7.37 -20.62
C LEU A 170 11.70 -8.58 -20.24
N LYS A 171 12.74 -8.40 -19.42
CA LYS A 171 13.54 -9.52 -18.89
C LYS A 171 12.68 -10.46 -18.04
N MET A 172 11.90 -9.93 -17.10
CA MET A 172 11.01 -10.75 -16.28
C MET A 172 9.91 -11.41 -17.12
N LEU A 173 9.37 -10.74 -18.14
CA LEU A 173 8.39 -11.30 -19.06
C LEU A 173 8.96 -12.54 -19.78
N LYS A 174 10.23 -12.48 -20.22
CA LYS A 174 10.96 -13.63 -20.79
C LYS A 174 11.18 -14.78 -19.80
N GLU A 175 11.30 -14.47 -18.50
CA GLU A 175 11.42 -15.50 -17.44
C GLU A 175 10.06 -16.12 -17.07
N VAL A 176 8.95 -15.42 -17.32
CA VAL A 176 7.60 -15.88 -16.97
C VAL A 176 6.95 -16.65 -18.13
N ALA A 177 7.14 -16.19 -19.37
CA ALA A 177 6.45 -16.72 -20.53
C ALA A 177 7.39 -17.45 -21.50
N PRO A 178 6.95 -18.55 -22.13
CA PRO A 178 7.69 -19.19 -23.22
C PRO A 178 7.78 -18.25 -24.44
N MET A 179 8.85 -18.38 -25.24
CA MET A 179 9.16 -17.49 -26.37
C MET A 179 8.00 -17.30 -27.36
N HIS A 180 7.15 -18.32 -27.54
CA HIS A 180 5.99 -18.27 -28.43
C HIS A 180 4.97 -17.19 -28.04
N ASN A 181 4.74 -16.97 -26.73
CA ASN A 181 3.80 -15.96 -26.24
C ASN A 181 4.37 -14.53 -26.33
N ILE A 182 5.67 -14.40 -26.55
CA ILE A 182 6.39 -13.12 -26.59
C ILE A 182 6.49 -12.58 -28.03
N SER A 183 6.46 -13.46 -29.05
CA SER A 183 6.45 -13.03 -30.46
C SER A 183 5.23 -12.15 -30.76
N ASN A 184 4.09 -12.43 -30.12
CA ASN A 184 2.87 -11.61 -30.19
C ASN A 184 3.03 -10.17 -29.64
N LEU A 185 4.07 -9.87 -28.84
CA LEU A 185 4.39 -8.50 -28.43
C LEU A 185 5.14 -7.72 -29.53
N PHE A 186 5.91 -8.41 -30.37
CA PHE A 186 6.77 -7.78 -31.38
C PHE A 186 6.18 -7.84 -32.79
N GLU A 187 5.31 -8.81 -33.10
CA GLU A 187 4.65 -8.94 -34.40
C GLU A 187 3.60 -7.84 -34.67
N GLY A 188 3.10 -7.16 -33.62
CA GLY A 188 2.23 -5.99 -33.76
C GLY A 188 2.96 -4.67 -34.03
N GLY A 189 4.31 -4.67 -34.09
CA GLY A 189 5.13 -3.46 -34.11
C GLY A 189 5.60 -2.98 -35.49
N SER A 190 5.39 -3.76 -36.57
CA SER A 190 5.94 -3.42 -37.90
C SER A 190 4.92 -2.88 -38.91
N SER A 191 3.72 -2.50 -38.48
CA SER A 191 2.73 -1.87 -39.37
C SER A 191 1.84 -0.89 -38.62
N ARG A 192 2.40 0.28 -38.27
CA ARG A 192 1.76 1.61 -38.24
C ARG A 192 2.75 2.66 -37.71
N ILE A 193 3.86 2.84 -38.44
CA ILE A 193 4.45 4.17 -38.58
C ILE A 193 4.57 4.41 -40.09
N SER A 194 3.42 4.53 -40.74
CA SER A 194 3.35 5.34 -41.95
C SER A 194 3.23 6.78 -41.47
N HIS A 195 4.24 7.58 -41.75
CA HIS A 195 4.13 9.02 -41.77
C HIS A 195 3.03 9.41 -42.77
N ASN A 196 1.77 9.47 -42.32
CA ASN A 196 0.76 10.27 -43.01
C ASN A 196 0.88 11.70 -42.49
N LYS A 197 1.73 12.45 -43.17
CA LYS A 197 1.65 13.90 -43.24
C LYS A 197 0.53 14.21 -44.23
N MET A 198 -0.70 14.33 -43.75
CA MET A 198 -1.80 15.10 -44.33
C MET A 198 -3.05 14.82 -43.48
N ASP A 199 -3.47 15.84 -42.74
CA ASP A 199 -4.86 16.21 -42.42
C ASP A 199 -4.80 17.31 -41.35
N VAL A 200 -4.25 18.46 -41.77
CA VAL A 200 -4.56 19.76 -41.14
C VAL A 200 -5.54 20.42 -42.09
N GLN A 201 -6.80 20.06 -41.95
CA GLN A 201 -7.97 20.78 -42.47
C GLN A 201 -9.20 20.09 -41.88
N ASN A 202 -10.10 20.88 -41.28
CA ASN A 202 -11.35 20.50 -40.60
C ASN A 202 -11.29 20.36 -39.08
N GLU A 203 -10.48 21.20 -38.42
CA GLU A 203 -10.70 21.58 -37.01
C GLU A 203 -10.74 23.11 -36.81
N ALA A 204 -11.07 23.85 -37.87
CA ALA A 204 -11.24 25.30 -37.85
C ALA A 204 -12.71 25.77 -37.92
N GLU A 205 -13.60 24.99 -38.54
CA GLU A 205 -15.02 25.41 -38.71
C GLU A 205 -15.91 25.09 -37.51
N ALA A 206 -15.54 24.14 -36.63
CA ALA A 206 -16.31 23.82 -35.42
C ALA A 206 -16.00 24.75 -34.23
N ALA A 207 -14.85 25.44 -34.24
CA ALA A 207 -14.43 26.36 -33.18
C ALA A 207 -14.90 27.80 -33.41
N GLU A 208 -15.27 28.17 -34.65
CA GLU A 208 -15.78 29.50 -35.00
C GLU A 208 -17.30 29.61 -34.74
N ALA A 209 -18.06 28.51 -34.89
CA ALA A 209 -19.48 28.45 -34.52
C ALA A 209 -19.73 28.55 -33.00
N ALA A 210 -18.78 28.11 -32.17
CA ALA A 210 -18.86 28.23 -30.70
C ALA A 210 -18.44 29.62 -30.17
N ARG A 211 -17.67 30.39 -30.95
CA ARG A 211 -17.21 31.75 -30.56
C ARG A 211 -18.21 32.84 -30.96
N ALA A 212 -19.03 32.62 -31.99
CA ALA A 212 -20.10 33.55 -32.37
C ALA A 212 -21.30 33.56 -31.40
N ALA A 213 -21.50 32.49 -30.61
CA ALA A 213 -22.59 32.39 -29.63
C ALA A 213 -22.30 33.06 -28.27
N VAL A 214 -21.04 33.47 -28.01
CA VAL A 214 -20.62 34.06 -26.72
C VAL A 214 -20.37 35.58 -26.83
N GLN A 215 -20.49 36.17 -28.02
CA GLN A 215 -20.24 37.60 -28.27
C GLN A 215 -21.52 38.44 -28.47
N LEU A 216 -22.60 38.15 -27.72
CA LEU A 216 -23.76 39.04 -27.57
C LEU A 216 -24.29 39.03 -26.13
N ALA A 217 -23.40 39.25 -25.17
CA ALA A 217 -23.78 39.78 -23.86
C ALA A 217 -22.55 40.37 -23.20
N ILE A 218 -22.74 41.51 -22.57
CA ILE A 218 -21.78 42.31 -21.80
C ILE A 218 -21.06 43.37 -22.64
N ASN A 219 -21.69 44.54 -22.75
CA ASN A 219 -21.04 45.72 -22.19
C ASN A 219 -22.03 46.47 -21.27
N PRO A 220 -21.58 46.89 -20.08
CA PRO A 220 -22.39 47.51 -19.04
C PRO A 220 -22.45 49.03 -19.24
N ASP A 221 -23.61 49.63 -19.06
CA ASP A 221 -23.77 50.91 -18.36
C ASP A 221 -25.25 51.34 -18.37
N GLN A 222 -25.61 52.09 -17.32
CA GLN A 222 -26.91 52.67 -16.94
C GLN A 222 -27.65 51.94 -15.81
N LEU A 223 -28.19 52.75 -14.92
CA LEU A 223 -28.08 52.68 -13.47
C LEU A 223 -29.42 53.16 -12.93
N ASN A 224 -30.35 52.30 -12.51
CA ASN A 224 -31.66 52.78 -12.05
C ASN A 224 -32.29 51.85 -11.00
N ALA A 225 -32.49 52.41 -9.81
CA ALA A 225 -33.17 51.85 -8.65
C ALA A 225 -34.70 51.80 -8.83
N THR A 226 -35.39 51.29 -7.79
CA THR A 226 -36.85 51.27 -7.50
C THR A 226 -37.60 50.01 -7.95
N GLU A 227 -38.04 49.18 -6.99
CA GLU A 227 -39.45 48.99 -6.58
C GLU A 227 -40.01 47.70 -7.25
N ILE A 228 -40.87 46.82 -6.72
CA ILE A 228 -41.74 46.74 -5.53
C ILE A 228 -42.24 45.27 -5.44
N LEU A 229 -42.32 44.77 -4.20
CA LEU A 229 -43.27 43.80 -3.59
C LEU A 229 -43.93 42.62 -4.36
N SER A 230 -43.90 41.46 -3.65
CA SER A 230 -44.97 40.44 -3.47
C SER A 230 -45.31 39.54 -4.66
N THR A 231 -45.54 38.22 -4.54
CA THR A 231 -46.35 37.42 -3.58
C THR A 231 -45.77 35.99 -3.45
N LYS A 232 -45.40 35.51 -2.26
CA LYS A 232 -46.14 34.61 -1.34
C LYS A 232 -46.72 33.30 -1.94
N GLN A 233 -46.22 32.19 -1.35
CA GLN A 233 -46.90 30.98 -0.83
C GLN A 233 -47.64 30.10 -1.86
N GLU A 234 -47.46 28.78 -1.87
CA GLU A 234 -47.75 27.83 -0.79
C GLU A 234 -46.68 26.77 -0.58
N GLY A 235 -46.57 26.27 0.65
CA GLY A 235 -45.80 25.08 0.99
C GLY A 235 -46.72 23.98 1.47
N GLU A 236 -46.27 22.73 1.35
CA GLU A 236 -46.68 21.67 2.26
C GLU A 236 -45.52 20.67 2.43
N GLN A 237 -45.32 20.30 3.69
CA GLN A 237 -44.22 19.48 4.19
C GLN A 237 -44.43 18.00 3.84
N ILE A 238 -43.37 17.17 3.88
CA ILE A 238 -43.34 15.89 4.62
C ILE A 238 -41.94 15.22 4.50
N SER A 239 -41.36 15.01 5.69
CA SER A 239 -40.46 13.95 6.16
C SER A 239 -39.12 13.61 5.47
N ASP A 240 -38.09 13.65 6.30
CA ASP A 240 -36.87 12.83 6.25
C ASP A 240 -37.16 11.36 5.91
N ASN A 241 -36.44 10.79 4.92
CA ASN A 241 -36.33 9.35 4.79
C ASN A 241 -34.91 8.91 4.41
N LYS A 242 -34.17 8.47 5.43
CA LYS A 242 -33.00 7.61 5.29
C LYS A 242 -33.49 6.22 4.92
N ASN A 243 -33.42 5.84 3.64
CA ASN A 243 -33.51 4.44 3.22
C ASN A 243 -32.84 4.22 1.86
N SER A 244 -31.53 3.94 1.89
CA SER A 244 -30.79 3.35 0.76
C SER A 244 -29.81 2.31 1.30
N SER A 245 -30.36 1.21 1.81
CA SER A 245 -29.55 0.04 2.22
C SER A 245 -30.29 -1.30 2.19
N HIS A 246 -31.51 -1.37 1.67
CA HIS A 246 -32.29 -2.62 1.64
C HIS A 246 -32.64 -3.18 0.24
N GLN A 247 -32.26 -2.52 -0.85
CA GLN A 247 -32.46 -3.07 -2.20
C GLN A 247 -31.22 -3.76 -2.81
N LYS A 248 -30.02 -3.56 -2.25
CA LYS A 248 -28.81 -4.27 -2.71
C LYS A 248 -28.69 -5.71 -2.18
N GLY A 249 -29.31 -6.01 -1.03
CA GLY A 249 -29.22 -7.34 -0.42
C GLY A 249 -30.13 -8.40 -1.05
N SER A 250 -31.20 -8.00 -1.74
CA SER A 250 -32.10 -8.92 -2.43
C SER A 250 -31.55 -9.35 -3.79
N GLU A 251 -30.93 -8.45 -4.56
CA GLU A 251 -30.30 -8.80 -5.85
C GLU A 251 -29.11 -9.76 -5.70
N GLU A 252 -28.32 -9.64 -4.63
CA GLU A 252 -27.19 -10.55 -4.37
C GLU A 252 -27.65 -11.94 -3.93
N ARG A 253 -28.76 -12.05 -3.18
CA ARG A 253 -29.33 -13.37 -2.81
C ARG A 253 -29.88 -14.13 -4.02
N TYR A 254 -30.57 -13.45 -4.93
CA TYR A 254 -31.10 -14.09 -6.15
C TYR A 254 -29.97 -14.60 -7.06
N LYS A 255 -28.87 -13.83 -7.21
CA LYS A 255 -27.69 -14.26 -7.97
C LYS A 255 -26.97 -15.46 -7.35
N MET A 256 -26.93 -15.54 -6.02
CA MET A 256 -26.35 -16.69 -5.31
C MET A 256 -27.18 -17.97 -5.48
N THR A 257 -28.52 -17.86 -5.51
CA THR A 257 -29.39 -19.05 -5.67
C THR A 257 -29.31 -19.64 -7.09
N GLU A 258 -29.03 -18.80 -8.09
CA GLU A 258 -28.93 -19.20 -9.49
C GLU A 258 -27.57 -19.86 -9.80
N LEU A 259 -26.49 -19.36 -9.19
CA LEU A 259 -25.17 -20.01 -9.23
C LEU A 259 -25.16 -21.39 -8.54
N GLU A 260 -25.88 -21.54 -7.44
CA GLU A 260 -26.02 -22.84 -6.75
C GLU A 260 -26.76 -23.87 -7.61
N LYS A 261 -27.84 -23.47 -8.29
CA LYS A 261 -28.58 -24.33 -9.23
C LYS A 261 -27.72 -24.77 -10.42
N LEU A 262 -26.88 -23.88 -10.96
CA LEU A 262 -25.97 -24.18 -12.08
C LEU A 262 -24.84 -25.15 -11.69
N LEU A 263 -24.35 -25.07 -10.44
CA LEU A 263 -23.30 -25.95 -9.93
C LEU A 263 -23.82 -27.36 -9.61
N GLN A 264 -25.08 -27.49 -9.23
CA GLN A 264 -25.73 -28.79 -8.99
C GLN A 264 -26.02 -29.55 -10.29
N SER A 265 -26.36 -28.85 -11.38
CA SER A 265 -26.51 -29.47 -12.70
C SER A 265 -25.19 -29.93 -13.33
N SER A 266 -24.05 -29.40 -12.87
CA SER A 266 -22.73 -29.73 -13.43
C SER A 266 -22.02 -30.90 -12.73
N GLY A 267 -22.68 -31.62 -11.82
CA GLY A 267 -22.09 -32.77 -11.10
C GLY A 267 -20.91 -32.42 -10.18
N LYS A 268 -20.71 -31.15 -9.80
CA LYS A 268 -19.59 -30.67 -8.97
C LYS A 268 -20.01 -30.44 -7.51
N SER A 269 -20.74 -31.38 -6.93
CA SER A 269 -21.26 -31.33 -5.55
C SER A 269 -20.18 -31.24 -4.46
N ASN A 270 -18.93 -31.60 -4.77
CA ASN A 270 -17.83 -31.58 -3.80
C ASN A 270 -17.26 -30.19 -3.47
N ILE A 271 -17.58 -29.15 -4.25
CA ILE A 271 -17.04 -27.79 -4.01
C ILE A 271 -17.91 -27.00 -3.02
N VAL A 272 -19.22 -27.20 -3.01
CA VAL A 272 -20.16 -26.46 -2.13
C VAL A 272 -20.03 -26.88 -0.67
N ASN A 273 -19.74 -28.16 -0.40
CA ASN A 273 -19.60 -28.67 0.97
C ASN A 273 -18.33 -28.15 1.69
N ALA A 274 -17.27 -27.80 0.96
CA ALA A 274 -16.04 -27.25 1.53
C ALA A 274 -16.21 -25.80 2.04
N TYR A 275 -17.14 -25.03 1.46
CA TYR A 275 -17.47 -23.68 1.93
C TYR A 275 -18.44 -23.67 3.12
N LYS A 276 -19.29 -24.70 3.25
CA LYS A 276 -20.21 -24.84 4.39
C LYS A 276 -19.51 -25.26 5.68
N TYR A 277 -18.51 -26.16 5.59
CA TYR A 277 -17.80 -26.67 6.77
C TYR A 277 -16.93 -25.63 7.50
N ASN A 278 -16.46 -24.59 6.79
CA ASN A 278 -15.58 -23.55 7.35
C ASN A 278 -16.34 -22.42 8.07
N ASN A 279 -17.62 -22.19 7.75
CA ASN A 279 -18.41 -21.15 8.42
C ASN A 279 -19.05 -21.65 9.72
N ASP A 280 -19.47 -22.91 9.79
CA ASP A 280 -20.08 -23.46 11.02
C ASP A 280 -19.05 -23.66 12.16
N SER A 281 -17.76 -23.77 11.83
CA SER A 281 -16.67 -23.82 12.83
C SER A 281 -16.31 -22.44 13.40
N ALA A 282 -16.66 -21.35 12.71
CA ALA A 282 -16.39 -19.98 13.16
C ALA A 282 -17.45 -19.47 14.16
N GLU A 283 -18.64 -20.08 14.22
CA GLU A 283 -19.72 -19.67 15.13
C GLU A 283 -19.73 -20.39 16.49
N LYS A 284 -18.92 -21.45 16.67
CA LYS A 284 -18.92 -22.28 17.91
C LYS A 284 -17.76 -22.07 18.89
N SER A 285 -16.85 -21.10 18.66
CA SER A 285 -15.81 -20.76 19.66
C SER A 285 -15.98 -19.33 20.18
N GLY A 286 -16.83 -19.18 21.19
CA GLY A 286 -16.95 -17.95 21.97
C GLY A 286 -15.71 -17.70 22.82
N VAL A 287 -14.97 -16.63 22.53
CA VAL A 287 -14.03 -16.00 23.49
C VAL A 287 -14.17 -14.48 23.40
N ASN A 288 -14.50 -13.88 24.55
CA ASN A 288 -14.80 -12.48 24.82
C ASN A 288 -13.84 -11.44 24.20
N ARG A 289 -14.38 -10.40 23.57
CA ARG A 289 -13.68 -9.13 23.32
C ARG A 289 -13.88 -8.17 24.52
N PRO A 290 -12.84 -7.50 25.03
CA PRO A 290 -13.00 -6.48 26.06
C PRO A 290 -13.65 -5.21 25.50
N ASN A 291 -14.65 -4.73 26.24
CA ASN A 291 -15.43 -3.53 25.99
C ASN A 291 -14.62 -2.28 26.40
N PHE A 292 -14.16 -1.47 25.46
CA PHE A 292 -13.59 -0.15 25.76
C PHE A 292 -14.69 0.91 25.71
N GLY A 293 -15.23 1.22 26.89
CA GLY A 293 -16.16 2.31 27.11
C GLY A 293 -15.56 3.67 26.74
N ARG A 294 -16.34 4.48 26.02
CA ARG A 294 -16.08 5.91 25.82
C ARG A 294 -16.23 6.64 27.17
N LYS A 295 -15.22 7.41 27.58
CA LYS A 295 -15.34 8.34 28.72
C LYS A 295 -16.16 9.58 28.32
N PRO A 296 -16.98 10.16 29.21
CA PRO A 296 -17.74 11.38 28.93
C PRO A 296 -16.86 12.63 29.00
N VAL A 297 -17.10 13.57 28.10
CA VAL A 297 -16.50 14.92 28.08
C VAL A 297 -17.29 15.81 29.05
N SER A 298 -16.61 16.41 30.02
CA SER A 298 -17.23 17.33 30.98
C SER A 298 -17.61 18.66 30.31
N VAL A 299 -18.87 19.04 30.45
CA VAL A 299 -19.43 20.33 30.04
C VAL A 299 -18.85 21.44 30.94
N ARG A 300 -18.09 22.38 30.37
CA ARG A 300 -17.69 23.62 31.05
C ARG A 300 -18.66 24.72 30.62
N THR A 301 -19.35 25.28 31.61
CA THR A 301 -20.35 26.34 31.53
C THR A 301 -19.81 27.62 30.90
N ARG A 302 -20.58 28.21 29.97
CA ARG A 302 -20.32 29.52 29.35
C ARG A 302 -20.53 30.62 30.39
N ARG A 303 -19.51 31.42 30.65
CA ARG A 303 -19.64 32.72 31.33
C ARG A 303 -19.82 33.79 30.25
N ALA A 304 -20.95 34.49 30.28
CA ALA A 304 -21.29 35.58 29.38
C ALA A 304 -20.34 36.77 29.59
N PHE A 305 -19.76 37.27 28.49
CA PHE A 305 -19.06 38.55 28.47
C PHE A 305 -20.05 39.61 27.98
N ARG A 306 -20.42 40.50 28.91
CA ARG A 306 -21.28 41.67 28.68
C ARG A 306 -20.40 42.78 28.10
N MET A 307 -20.73 43.25 26.89
CA MET A 307 -20.20 44.51 26.36
C MET A 307 -20.67 45.67 27.24
N ARG A 308 -19.77 46.61 27.54
CA ARG A 308 -20.12 47.98 27.90
C ARG A 308 -19.24 48.93 27.09
N SER A 309 -19.92 49.73 26.28
CA SER A 309 -19.46 50.99 25.71
C SER A 309 -19.79 52.11 26.70
N MET A 310 -18.97 53.16 26.64
CA MET A 310 -18.91 54.40 27.44
C MET A 310 -18.25 54.30 28.81
#